data_AF-A0A960JBW3-F1
#
_entry.id   AF-A0A960JBW3-F1
#
_cell.length_a   1.000
_cell.length_b   1.000
_cell.length_c   1.000
_cell.angle_alpha   90.00
_cell.angle_beta   90.00
_cell.angle_gamma   90.00
#
_symmetry.space_group_name_H-M   'P 1'
#
loop_
_entity.id
_entity.type
_entity.pdbx_description
1 polymer ?
#
loop_
_entity_poly.entity_id
_entity_poly.type
_entity_poly.pdbx_seq_one_letter_code
_entity_poly.pdbx_strand_id
1 'polypeptide(L)'
;MKSELRRIVADADLGLLWQSSSERPSEVNGRTVSVALTGRCFGGPPARYESGPLGWTKTINGRVLPFVEISCGRIASLLEPALRSEPQAVRDLFFGKALGRVLGHELAHALSRTHHHASEGLCKAALSPRDLMQSHYQLARADFAAAPLVRPNRAQQRQVAQNAPEPAELPDPPTSGDGLGR
;
A
#
# COMPACT_ATOMS: atom_id res chain seq x y z
N MET A 1 -4.99 3.78 -2.66
CA MET A 1 -4.45 2.98 -1.53
C MET A 1 -4.69 1.48 -1.72
N LYS A 2 -5.94 0.97 -1.58
CA LYS A 2 -6.21 -0.48 -1.58
C LYS A 2 -5.68 -1.21 -2.82
N SER A 3 -5.87 -0.64 -4.01
CA SER A 3 -5.38 -1.22 -5.27
C SER A 3 -3.85 -1.31 -5.33
N GLU A 4 -3.14 -0.25 -4.91
CA GLU A 4 -1.67 -0.28 -4.87
C GLU A 4 -1.17 -1.28 -3.83
N LEU A 5 -1.74 -1.29 -2.62
CA LEU A 5 -1.33 -2.23 -1.59
C LEU A 5 -1.52 -3.67 -2.07
N ARG A 6 -2.66 -3.97 -2.70
CA ARG A 6 -2.93 -5.30 -3.27
C ARG A 6 -1.88 -5.70 -4.30
N ARG A 7 -1.49 -4.77 -5.18
CA ARG A 7 -0.45 -5.00 -6.19
C ARG A 7 0.89 -5.36 -5.53
N ILE A 8 1.34 -4.61 -4.52
CA ILE A 8 2.67 -4.82 -3.92
C ILE A 8 2.76 -6.04 -3.00
N VAL A 9 1.65 -6.49 -2.40
CA VAL A 9 1.65 -7.70 -1.55
C VAL A 9 1.39 -8.98 -2.34
N ALA A 10 0.77 -8.89 -3.52
CA ALA A 10 0.61 -10.03 -4.43
C ALA A 10 1.98 -10.57 -4.85
N ASP A 11 2.96 -9.67 -5.09
CA ASP A 11 4.35 -10.03 -5.39
C ASP A 11 5.05 -10.78 -4.22
N ALA A 12 4.48 -10.71 -3.01
CA ALA A 12 4.96 -11.42 -1.82
C ALA A 12 4.14 -12.69 -1.49
N ASP A 13 3.31 -13.16 -2.42
CA ASP A 13 2.40 -14.31 -2.26
C ASP A 13 1.39 -14.16 -1.10
N LEU A 14 0.99 -12.92 -0.79
CA LEU A 14 0.02 -12.63 0.27
C LEU A 14 -1.35 -12.23 -0.30
N GLY A 15 -2.41 -12.82 0.26
CA GLY A 15 -3.79 -12.39 0.04
C GLY A 15 -4.25 -11.38 1.10
N LEU A 16 -5.00 -10.36 0.69
CA LEU A 16 -5.61 -9.39 1.60
C LEU A 16 -7.14 -9.49 1.59
N LEU A 17 -7.72 -9.48 2.78
CA LEU A 17 -9.14 -9.25 3.00
C LEU A 17 -9.31 -7.91 3.71
N TRP A 18 -10.16 -7.05 3.16
CA TRP A 18 -10.51 -5.77 3.77
C TRP A 18 -11.80 -5.93 4.56
N GLN A 19 -11.79 -5.40 5.78
CA GLN A 19 -12.97 -5.35 6.62
C GLN A 19 -13.09 -3.94 7.21
N SER A 20 -14.28 -3.35 7.09
CA SER A 20 -14.56 -2.09 7.78
C SER A 20 -14.71 -2.34 9.28
N SER A 21 -14.29 -1.38 10.10
CA SER A 21 -14.51 -1.43 11.56
C SER A 21 -15.99 -1.37 11.95
N SER A 22 -16.86 -0.90 11.05
CA SER A 22 -18.31 -0.86 11.23
C SER A 22 -19.02 -2.18 10.93
N GLU A 23 -18.31 -3.15 10.32
CA GLU A 23 -18.87 -4.45 9.95
C GLU A 23 -18.60 -5.47 11.07
N ARG A 24 -19.47 -6.48 11.20
CA ARG A 24 -19.20 -7.59 12.12
C ARG A 24 -17.92 -8.31 11.70
N PRO A 25 -16.93 -8.48 12.59
CA PRO A 25 -15.70 -9.19 12.30
C PRO A 25 -15.99 -10.53 11.64
N SER A 26 -15.43 -10.72 10.44
CA SER A 26 -15.50 -12.02 9.79
C SER A 26 -14.47 -12.94 10.46
N GLU A 27 -14.81 -14.21 10.64
CA GLU A 27 -13.80 -15.18 11.07
C GLU A 27 -12.70 -15.28 10.01
N VAL A 28 -11.54 -14.76 10.35
CA VAL A 28 -10.34 -14.87 9.53
C VAL A 28 -9.41 -15.92 10.13
N ASN A 29 -9.28 -17.05 9.43
CA ASN A 29 -8.20 -18.03 9.63
C ASN A 29 -6.82 -17.45 9.24
N GLY A 30 -6.46 -16.27 9.73
CA GLY A 30 -5.28 -15.52 9.33
C GLY A 30 -4.89 -14.46 10.35
N ARG A 31 -4.00 -13.53 9.98
CA ARG A 31 -3.59 -12.43 10.86
C ARG A 31 -4.37 -11.17 10.54
N THR A 32 -5.02 -10.62 11.57
CA THR A 32 -5.67 -9.31 11.50
C THR A 32 -4.69 -8.22 11.91
N VAL A 33 -4.62 -7.16 11.12
CA VAL A 33 -3.92 -5.91 11.46
C VAL A 33 -4.94 -4.78 11.42
N SER A 34 -5.03 -4.01 12.50
CA SER A 34 -5.87 -2.82 12.54
C SER A 34 -5.09 -1.63 12.00
N VAL A 35 -5.72 -0.88 11.09
CA VAL A 35 -5.08 0.26 10.40
C VAL A 35 -5.89 1.51 10.68
N ALA A 36 -5.25 2.54 11.23
CA ALA A 36 -5.81 3.86 11.39
C ALA A 36 -5.17 4.82 10.37
N LEU A 37 -5.98 5.63 9.70
CA LEU A 37 -5.52 6.72 8.84
C LEU A 37 -5.80 8.03 9.57
N THR A 38 -4.78 8.88 9.76
CA THR A 38 -4.92 10.14 10.49
C THR A 38 -4.66 11.35 9.60
N GLY A 39 -5.42 12.41 9.84
CA GLY A 39 -5.42 13.62 9.01
C GLY A 39 -6.32 13.50 7.77
N ARG A 40 -6.12 14.40 6.80
CA ARG A 40 -6.90 14.43 5.56
C ARG A 40 -6.29 13.52 4.50
N CYS A 41 -6.98 12.44 4.16
CA CYS A 41 -6.46 11.41 3.25
C CYS A 41 -6.96 11.60 1.81
N PHE A 42 -6.58 12.72 1.19
CA PHE A 42 -6.77 12.98 -0.24
C PHE A 42 -5.54 13.71 -0.82
N GLY A 43 -5.34 13.63 -2.14
CA GLY A 43 -4.22 14.24 -2.86
C GLY A 43 -4.40 15.75 -3.05
N GLY A 44 -4.42 16.48 -1.94
CA GLY A 44 -4.45 17.94 -1.92
C GLY A 44 -3.24 18.51 -1.21
N PRO A 45 -3.04 19.84 -1.30
CA PRO A 45 -2.01 20.51 -0.51
C PRO A 45 -2.25 20.24 0.99
N PRO A 46 -1.18 19.98 1.75
CA PRO A 46 -1.28 19.82 3.19
C PRO A 46 -1.76 21.14 3.82
N ALA A 47 -2.56 21.07 4.89
CA ALA A 47 -3.02 22.26 5.59
C ALA A 47 -1.87 23.01 6.30
N ARG A 48 -0.84 22.24 6.71
CA ARG A 48 0.42 22.71 7.28
C ARG A 48 1.49 21.70 6.90
N TYR A 49 2.73 22.15 6.77
CA TYR A 49 3.85 21.23 6.57
C TYR A 49 4.07 20.40 7.83
N GLU A 50 4.14 19.08 7.67
CA GLU A 50 4.40 18.12 8.75
C GLU A 50 5.59 17.23 8.38
N SER A 51 6.54 17.09 9.30
CA SER A 51 7.68 16.17 9.18
C SER A 51 7.58 15.01 10.18
N GLY A 52 8.42 14.00 9.99
CA GLY A 52 8.49 12.81 10.84
C GLY A 52 8.03 11.54 10.12
N PRO A 53 7.78 10.44 10.87
CA PRO A 53 7.44 9.15 10.27
C PRO A 53 6.10 9.20 9.54
N LEU A 54 6.06 8.62 8.35
CA LEU A 54 4.87 8.59 7.48
C LEU A 54 3.80 7.61 7.98
N GLY A 55 4.25 6.56 8.68
CA GLY A 55 3.44 5.59 9.37
C GLY A 55 4.23 5.03 10.55
N TRP A 56 3.56 4.27 11.41
CA TRP A 56 4.21 3.50 12.45
C TRP A 56 3.34 2.33 12.91
N THR A 57 4.02 1.35 13.50
CA THR A 57 3.40 0.23 14.19
C THR A 57 3.55 0.37 15.70
N LYS A 58 2.48 0.13 16.47
CA LYS A 58 2.53 0.23 17.94
C LYS A 58 3.43 -0.84 18.54
N THR A 59 4.17 -0.46 19.57
CA THR A 59 5.10 -1.35 20.28
C THR A 59 4.83 -1.28 21.78
N ILE A 60 4.73 -2.43 22.43
CA ILE A 60 4.61 -2.54 23.89
C ILE A 60 5.63 -3.54 24.39
N ASN A 61 6.43 -3.16 25.39
CA ASN A 61 7.50 -4.00 25.96
C ASN A 61 8.45 -4.58 24.89
N GLY A 62 8.84 -3.75 23.92
CA GLY A 62 9.72 -4.15 22.81
C GLY A 62 9.09 -5.07 21.76
N ARG A 63 7.79 -5.36 21.87
CA ARG A 63 7.05 -6.20 20.91
C ARG A 63 6.22 -5.35 19.98
N VAL A 64 6.44 -5.53 18.68
CA VAL A 64 5.62 -4.95 17.62
C VAL A 64 4.22 -5.59 17.63
N LEU A 65 3.19 -4.75 17.71
CA LEU A 65 1.79 -5.15 17.77
C LEU A 65 1.11 -5.00 16.40
N PRO A 66 -0.01 -5.70 16.13
CA PRO A 66 -0.73 -5.58 14.86
C PRO A 66 -1.64 -4.33 14.78
N PHE A 67 -1.11 -3.16 15.16
CA PHE A 67 -1.79 -1.88 15.06
C PHE A 67 -0.90 -0.89 14.31
N VAL A 68 -1.36 -0.48 13.13
CA VAL A 68 -0.67 0.45 12.24
C VAL A 68 -1.41 1.78 12.23
N GLU A 69 -0.66 2.87 12.25
CA GLU A 69 -1.17 4.20 12.01
C GLU A 69 -0.43 4.84 10.84
N ILE A 70 -1.16 5.50 9.94
CA ILE A 70 -0.61 6.18 8.76
C ILE A 70 -0.96 7.66 8.82
N SER A 71 0.04 8.52 8.72
CA SER A 71 -0.14 9.97 8.72
C SER A 71 -0.35 10.49 7.29
N CYS A 72 -1.60 10.77 6.94
CA CYS A 72 -1.96 11.35 5.64
C CYS A 72 -1.38 12.77 5.47
N GLY A 73 -1.30 13.56 6.55
CA GLY A 73 -0.73 14.91 6.54
C GLY A 73 0.77 14.95 6.21
N ARG A 74 1.56 14.05 6.82
CA ARG A 74 3.00 13.92 6.52
C ARG A 74 3.25 13.39 5.12
N ILE A 75 2.45 12.42 4.66
CA ILE A 75 2.54 11.93 3.27
C ILE A 75 2.23 13.06 2.28
N ALA A 76 1.16 13.83 2.52
CA ALA A 76 0.84 14.99 1.68
C ALA A 76 1.97 16.02 1.68
N SER A 77 2.55 16.32 2.86
CA SER A 77 3.70 17.23 2.99
C SER A 77 4.95 16.77 2.25
N LEU A 78 5.21 15.46 2.26
CA LEU A 78 6.36 14.87 1.58
C LEU A 78 6.22 14.94 0.05
N LEU A 79 5.01 14.72 -0.47
CA LEU A 79 4.74 14.70 -1.91
C LEU A 79 4.49 16.09 -2.52
N GLU A 80 4.12 17.07 -1.68
CA GLU A 80 3.72 18.42 -2.11
C GLU A 80 4.70 19.05 -3.11
N PRO A 81 6.03 19.04 -2.90
CA PRO A 81 6.95 19.69 -3.84
C PRO A 81 6.93 19.07 -5.25
N ALA A 82 6.63 17.77 -5.35
CA ALA A 82 6.59 17.04 -6.62
C ALA A 82 5.21 17.11 -7.31
N LEU A 83 4.16 17.43 -6.57
CA LEU A 83 2.77 17.35 -7.04
C LEU A 83 2.03 18.69 -7.07
N ARG A 84 2.65 19.78 -6.58
CA ARG A 84 2.01 21.10 -6.46
C ARG A 84 1.37 21.59 -7.75
N SER A 85 2.07 21.43 -8.88
CA SER A 85 1.63 21.89 -10.19
C SER A 85 0.80 20.86 -10.97
N GLU A 86 0.60 19.67 -10.42
CA GLU A 86 -0.13 18.59 -11.08
C GLU A 86 -1.65 18.75 -10.93
N PRO A 87 -2.46 18.29 -11.89
CA PRO A 87 -3.92 18.24 -11.75
C PRO A 87 -4.37 17.40 -10.54
N GLN A 88 -5.53 17.73 -9.95
CA GLN A 88 -6.07 17.04 -8.77
C GLN A 88 -6.12 15.50 -8.95
N ALA A 89 -6.55 15.01 -10.11
CA ALA A 89 -6.61 13.58 -10.39
C ALA A 89 -5.22 12.90 -10.32
N VAL A 90 -4.17 13.56 -10.81
CA VAL A 90 -2.79 13.08 -10.75
C VAL A 90 -2.30 13.06 -9.30
N ARG A 91 -2.62 14.11 -8.54
CA ARG A 91 -2.29 14.18 -7.12
C ARG A 91 -2.95 13.05 -6.32
N ASP A 92 -4.24 12.81 -6.54
CA ASP A 92 -4.99 11.72 -5.88
C ASP A 92 -4.43 10.34 -6.25
N LEU A 93 -4.03 10.14 -7.50
CA LEU A 93 -3.39 8.90 -7.96
C LEU A 93 -2.09 8.65 -7.20
N PHE A 94 -1.14 9.60 -7.21
CA PHE A 94 0.16 9.41 -6.55
C PHE A 94 0.04 9.37 -5.03
N PHE A 95 -0.85 10.17 -4.43
CA PHE A 95 -1.15 10.10 -3.01
C PHE A 95 -1.72 8.72 -2.63
N GLY A 96 -2.63 8.19 -3.44
CA GLY A 96 -3.18 6.86 -3.27
C GLY A 96 -2.14 5.74 -3.38
N LYS A 97 -1.14 5.89 -4.27
CA LYS A 97 0.00 4.97 -4.38
C LYS A 97 0.91 5.07 -3.15
N ALA A 98 1.27 6.28 -2.75
CA ALA A 98 2.11 6.52 -1.57
C ALA A 98 1.50 5.94 -0.30
N LEU A 99 0.19 6.17 -0.06
CA LEU A 99 -0.53 5.55 1.06
C LEU A 99 -0.43 4.02 1.05
N GLY A 100 -0.62 3.40 -0.12
CA GLY A 100 -0.53 1.94 -0.26
C GLY A 100 0.87 1.42 0.08
N ARG A 101 1.92 2.13 -0.35
CA ARG A 101 3.31 1.77 -0.12
C ARG A 101 3.75 1.93 1.34
N VAL A 102 3.40 3.07 1.97
CA VAL A 102 3.67 3.27 3.39
C VAL A 102 2.93 2.22 4.22
N LEU A 103 1.66 1.93 3.89
CA LEU A 103 0.93 0.86 4.57
C LEU A 103 1.59 -0.51 4.36
N GLY A 104 2.09 -0.81 3.16
CA GLY A 104 2.84 -2.04 2.89
C GLY A 104 4.08 -2.18 3.78
N HIS A 105 4.85 -1.10 3.93
CA HIS A 105 5.99 -1.03 4.84
C HIS A 105 5.59 -1.35 6.29
N GLU A 106 4.55 -0.68 6.80
CA GLU A 106 4.09 -0.93 8.17
C GLU A 106 3.51 -2.34 8.37
N LEU A 107 2.84 -2.89 7.36
CA LEU A 107 2.38 -4.28 7.40
C LEU A 107 3.54 -5.27 7.48
N ALA A 108 4.66 -5.01 6.80
CA ALA A 108 5.86 -5.84 6.93
C ALA A 108 6.34 -5.87 8.39
N HIS A 109 6.41 -4.72 9.06
CA HIS A 109 6.74 -4.65 10.49
C HIS A 109 5.72 -5.40 11.37
N ALA A 110 4.42 -5.10 11.21
CA ALA A 110 3.35 -5.68 12.01
C ALA A 110 3.26 -7.22 11.86
N LEU A 111 3.43 -7.72 10.64
CA LEU A 111 3.35 -9.14 10.33
C LEU A 111 4.65 -9.87 10.66
N SER A 112 5.83 -9.30 10.40
CA SER A 112 7.10 -9.93 10.78
C SER A 112 7.46 -9.74 12.26
N ARG A 113 6.70 -8.92 13.00
CA ARG A 113 6.93 -8.56 14.40
C ARG A 113 8.36 -8.07 14.65
N THR A 114 8.87 -7.25 13.75
CA THR A 114 10.26 -6.78 13.75
C THR A 114 10.33 -5.30 13.45
N HIS A 115 11.38 -4.65 13.96
CA HIS A 115 11.76 -3.27 13.63
C HIS A 115 12.83 -3.20 12.54
N HIS A 116 13.24 -4.34 11.99
CA HIS A 116 14.29 -4.36 10.97
C HIS A 116 13.82 -3.68 9.69
N HIS A 117 14.65 -2.76 9.21
CA HIS A 117 14.54 -2.16 7.89
C HIS A 117 15.49 -2.87 6.92
N ALA A 118 15.09 -2.97 5.66
CA ALA A 118 15.98 -3.38 4.58
C ALA A 118 16.91 -2.22 4.16
N SER A 119 18.00 -2.53 3.46
CA SER A 119 18.87 -1.53 2.85
C SER A 119 18.23 -0.88 1.61
N GLU A 120 17.30 -1.58 0.97
CA GLU A 120 16.62 -1.16 -0.26
C GLU A 120 15.13 -1.54 -0.27
N GLY A 121 14.43 -1.18 -1.35
CA GLY A 121 13.01 -1.51 -1.47
C GLY A 121 12.07 -0.62 -0.63
N LEU A 122 10.83 -1.09 -0.43
CA LEU A 122 9.84 -0.39 0.39
C LEU A 122 10.12 -0.50 1.89
N CYS A 123 10.93 -1.47 2.32
CA CYS A 123 11.26 -1.70 3.73
C CYS A 123 12.47 -0.88 4.22
N LYS A 124 12.97 0.09 3.44
CA LYS A 124 13.98 1.05 3.89
C LYS A 124 13.50 1.90 5.06
N ALA A 125 14.44 2.29 5.93
CA ALA A 125 14.16 3.18 7.07
C ALA A 125 13.64 4.57 6.67
N ALA A 126 13.98 5.05 5.47
CA ALA A 126 13.55 6.33 4.95
C ALA A 126 13.07 6.19 3.50
N LEU A 127 11.80 6.54 3.27
CA LEU A 127 11.19 6.59 1.94
C LEU A 127 11.18 8.03 1.42
N SER A 128 11.78 8.24 0.26
CA SER A 128 11.77 9.51 -0.45
C SER A 128 10.48 9.70 -1.27
N PRO A 129 10.16 10.92 -1.73
CA PRO A 129 9.04 11.13 -2.66
C PRO A 129 9.20 10.29 -3.93
N ARG A 130 10.43 10.18 -4.44
CA ARG A 130 10.76 9.31 -5.56
C ARG A 130 10.33 7.87 -5.26
N ASP A 131 10.71 7.31 -4.11
CA ASP A 131 10.34 5.93 -3.73
C ASP A 131 8.82 5.70 -3.74
N LEU A 132 8.06 6.67 -3.23
CA LEU A 132 6.61 6.57 -3.14
C LEU A 132 5.89 6.77 -4.48
N MET A 133 6.53 7.43 -5.44
CA MET A 133 5.92 7.80 -6.73
C MET A 133 6.32 6.91 -7.91
N GLN A 134 7.40 6.10 -7.84
CA GLN A 134 7.85 5.31 -8.99
C GLN A 134 6.76 4.42 -9.59
N SER A 135 6.87 4.09 -10.87
CA SER A 135 5.89 3.27 -11.60
C SER A 135 5.67 1.92 -10.92
N HIS A 136 6.76 1.24 -10.60
CA HIS A 136 6.77 -0.05 -9.93
C HIS A 136 7.59 0.03 -8.65
N TYR A 137 7.09 -0.66 -7.63
CA TYR A 137 7.78 -0.95 -6.38
C TYR A 137 7.14 -2.22 -5.84
N GLN A 138 7.93 -3.08 -5.20
CA GLN A 138 7.53 -4.40 -4.75
C GLN A 138 7.93 -4.62 -3.30
N LEU A 139 7.17 -5.46 -2.60
CA LEU A 139 7.61 -6.11 -1.38
C LEU A 139 8.00 -7.53 -1.76
N ALA A 140 9.14 -7.99 -1.26
CA ALA A 140 9.55 -9.36 -1.43
C ALA A 140 8.90 -10.24 -0.36
N ARG A 141 8.75 -11.54 -0.65
CA ARG A 141 8.31 -12.53 0.36
C ARG A 141 9.19 -12.49 1.62
N ALA A 142 10.48 -12.18 1.45
CA ALA A 142 11.47 -12.04 2.53
C ALA A 142 11.14 -10.90 3.52
N ASP A 143 10.47 -9.84 3.07
CA ASP A 143 10.04 -8.73 3.94
C ASP A 143 9.00 -9.20 4.98
N PHE A 144 8.33 -10.32 4.67
CA PHE A 144 7.36 -11.00 5.53
C PHE A 144 7.90 -12.30 6.13
N ALA A 145 9.22 -12.55 6.11
CA ALA A 145 9.80 -13.87 6.41
C ALA A 145 9.41 -14.44 7.78
N ALA A 146 9.25 -13.59 8.80
CA ALA A 146 8.88 -14.01 10.15
C ALA A 146 7.36 -14.15 10.36
N ALA A 147 6.54 -13.84 9.35
CA ALA A 147 5.09 -14.00 9.44
C ALA A 147 4.68 -15.45 9.10
N PRO A 148 4.15 -16.23 10.06
CA PRO A 148 3.57 -17.53 9.75
C PRO A 148 2.34 -17.32 8.85
N LEU A 149 2.38 -17.88 7.64
CA LEU A 149 1.25 -17.82 6.71
C LEU A 149 0.25 -18.92 7.02
N VAL A 150 -1.03 -18.55 7.02
CA VAL A 150 -2.13 -19.49 7.15
C VAL A 150 -2.81 -19.63 5.79
N ARG A 151 -3.16 -20.87 5.42
CA ARG A 151 -3.87 -21.12 4.17
C ARG A 151 -5.33 -20.65 4.30
N PRO A 152 -5.84 -19.81 3.39
CA PRO A 152 -7.24 -19.39 3.42
C PRO A 152 -8.16 -20.57 3.12
N ASN A 153 -9.34 -20.60 3.75
CA ASN A 153 -10.41 -21.54 3.43
C ASN A 153 -11.10 -21.17 2.10
N ARG A 154 -11.98 -22.04 1.56
CA ARG A 154 -12.64 -21.79 0.25
C ARG A 154 -13.46 -20.50 0.20
N ALA A 155 -14.13 -20.11 1.29
CA ALA A 155 -14.92 -18.89 1.32
C ALA A 155 -14.00 -17.65 1.24
N GLN A 156 -12.91 -17.68 2.02
CA GLN A 156 -11.88 -16.64 2.01
C GLN A 156 -11.16 -16.56 0.67
N GLN A 157 -10.84 -17.70 0.03
CA GLN A 157 -10.26 -17.73 -1.31
C GLN A 157 -11.15 -17.04 -2.33
N ARG A 158 -12.46 -17.32 -2.32
CA ARG A 158 -13.43 -16.63 -3.19
C ARG A 158 -13.46 -15.13 -2.92
N GLN A 159 -13.44 -14.73 -1.65
CA GLN A 159 -13.49 -13.32 -1.27
C GLN A 159 -12.19 -12.58 -1.65
N VAL A 160 -11.02 -13.21 -1.54
CA VAL A 160 -9.76 -12.66 -2.07
C VAL A 160 -9.86 -12.51 -3.59
N ALA A 161 -10.37 -13.53 -4.29
CA ALA A 161 -10.49 -13.52 -5.76
C ALA A 161 -11.50 -12.48 -6.28
N GLN A 162 -12.66 -12.32 -5.62
CA GLN A 162 -13.67 -11.29 -5.96
C GLN A 162 -13.14 -9.87 -5.74
N ASN A 163 -12.12 -9.74 -4.91
CA ASN A 163 -11.44 -8.47 -4.66
C ASN A 163 -10.14 -8.35 -5.47
N ALA A 164 -9.79 -9.30 -6.36
CA ALA A 164 -8.61 -9.19 -7.22
C ALA A 164 -8.75 -7.97 -8.15
N PRO A 165 -7.64 -7.32 -8.57
CA PRO A 165 -7.74 -6.33 -9.63
C PRO A 165 -8.28 -7.01 -10.89
N GLU A 166 -9.14 -6.34 -11.65
CA GLU A 166 -9.38 -6.79 -13.03
C GLU A 166 -8.02 -6.90 -13.74
N PRO A 167 -7.82 -7.93 -14.57
CA PRO A 167 -6.63 -7.99 -15.40
C PRO A 167 -6.55 -6.67 -16.15
N ALA A 168 -5.39 -6.01 -16.08
CA ALA A 168 -5.17 -4.82 -16.89
C ALA A 168 -5.49 -5.18 -18.34
N GLU A 169 -6.48 -4.52 -18.94
CA GLU A 169 -6.72 -4.64 -20.37
C GLU A 169 -5.40 -4.34 -21.06
N LEU A 170 -4.85 -5.35 -21.75
CA LEU A 170 -3.73 -5.13 -22.66
C LEU A 170 -4.21 -4.08 -23.67
N PRO A 171 -3.44 -3.00 -23.92
CA PRO A 171 -3.81 -2.07 -24.97
C PRO A 171 -3.94 -2.85 -26.27
N ASP A 172 -5.03 -2.61 -27.00
CA ASP A 172 -5.25 -3.20 -28.32
C ASP A 172 -3.99 -3.03 -29.18
N PRO A 173 -3.57 -4.05 -29.93
CA PRO A 173 -2.47 -3.91 -30.85
C PRO A 173 -2.76 -2.73 -31.79
N PRO A 174 -1.77 -1.89 -32.12
CA PRO A 174 -1.99 -0.76 -33.01
C PRO A 174 -2.60 -1.30 -34.30
N THR A 175 -3.79 -0.80 -34.63
CA THR A 175 -4.42 -1.07 -35.91
C THR A 175 -3.45 -0.60 -36.99
N SER A 176 -2.93 -1.55 -37.76
CA SER A 176 -2.09 -1.26 -38.93
C SER A 176 -2.84 -0.26 -39.78
N GLY A 177 -2.30 0.96 -39.83
CA GLY A 177 -2.95 2.09 -40.46
C GLY A 177 -3.27 1.83 -41.93
N ASP A 178 -4.41 2.39 -42.33
CA ASP A 178 -4.67 2.80 -43.69
C ASP A 178 -3.44 3.49 -44.28
N GLY A 179 -2.95 2.92 -45.37
CA GLY A 179 -1.75 3.39 -46.02
C GLY A 179 -1.56 2.72 -47.37
N LEU A 180 -2.49 2.92 -48.29
CA LEU A 180 -2.21 2.94 -49.72
C LEU A 180 -3.23 3.85 -50.40
N GLY A 181 -2.91 5.15 -50.39
CA GLY A 181 -3.39 6.05 -51.42
C GLY A 181 -2.70 5.70 -52.74
N ARG A 182 -3.51 5.43 -53.76
CA ARG A 182 -3.33 5.84 -55.15
C ARG A 182 -4.65 5.62 -55.89
#